data_AF-A0AAW7LAJ0-F1
#
_entry.id   AF-A0AAW7LAJ0-F1
#
_cell.length_a   1.000
_cell.length_b   1.000
_cell.length_c   1.000
_cell.angle_alpha   90.00
_cell.angle_beta   90.00
_cell.angle_gamma   90.00
#
_symmetry.space_group_name_H-M   'P 1'
#
loop_
_entity.id
_entity.type
_entity.pdbx_description
1 polymer ?
#
loop_
_entity_poly.entity_id
_entity_poly.type
_entity_poly.pdbx_seq_one_letter_code
_entity_poly.pdbx_strand_id
1 'polypeptide(L)'
;MQLIDPSSIQVISAYFFFGGCIGVFIWIGLVIYLKTKWLPLLEETLDDGVKFYSLNIFLSASGILQYATVFIWSFHAKRYGMFEKRQSIPKHIQKWFVFAFFWLMFSGALIVISAVIT
;
A
#
# COMPACT_ATOMS: atom_id res chain seq x y z
N MET A 1 -7.31 -37.41 8.74
CA MET A 1 -7.41 -36.15 7.97
C MET A 1 -8.89 -35.91 7.73
N GLN A 2 -9.52 -35.02 8.49
CA GLN A 2 -10.94 -34.70 8.27
C GLN A 2 -11.03 -33.89 6.98
N LEU A 3 -11.80 -34.38 6.00
CA LEU A 3 -12.13 -33.64 4.79
C LEU A 3 -12.96 -32.42 5.19
N ILE A 4 -12.48 -31.22 4.83
CA ILE A 4 -13.22 -29.98 5.03
C ILE A 4 -14.47 -30.07 4.14
N ASP A 5 -15.64 -29.89 4.74
CA ASP A 5 -16.90 -29.93 4.01
C ASP A 5 -17.06 -28.67 3.12
N PRO A 6 -17.73 -28.79 1.95
CA PRO A 6 -17.90 -27.66 1.04
C PRO A 6 -18.57 -26.42 1.67
N SER A 7 -19.45 -26.60 2.66
CA SER A 7 -20.06 -25.49 3.41
C SER A 7 -19.06 -24.73 4.27
N SER A 8 -18.11 -25.41 4.91
CA SER A 8 -17.03 -24.79 5.67
C SER A 8 -16.09 -23.98 4.79
N ILE A 9 -15.81 -24.44 3.55
CA ILE A 9 -14.98 -23.70 2.58
C ILE A 9 -15.65 -22.37 2.21
N GLN A 10 -16.96 -22.36 1.96
CA GLN A 10 -17.72 -21.15 1.64
C GLN A 10 -17.68 -20.13 2.78
N VAL A 11 -17.80 -20.59 4.03
CA VAL A 11 -17.71 -19.71 5.21
C VAL A 11 -16.32 -19.10 5.34
N ILE A 12 -15.26 -19.89 5.18
CA ILE A 12 -13.86 -19.40 5.23
C ILE A 12 -13.62 -18.38 4.11
N SER A 13 -14.10 -18.65 2.90
CA SER A 13 -14.02 -17.72 1.77
C SER A 13 -14.68 -16.38 2.09
N ALA A 14 -15.89 -16.41 2.64
CA ALA A 14 -16.60 -15.19 3.03
C ALA A 14 -15.78 -14.36 4.05
N TYR A 15 -15.18 -15.00 5.06
CA TYR A 15 -14.32 -14.30 6.02
C TYR A 15 -13.12 -13.62 5.35
N PHE A 16 -12.43 -14.30 4.42
CA PHE A 16 -11.32 -13.71 3.69
C PHE A 16 -11.77 -12.56 2.78
N PHE A 17 -12.90 -12.70 2.09
CA PHE A 17 -13.45 -11.63 1.26
C PHE A 17 -13.76 -10.38 2.08
N PHE A 18 -14.61 -10.52 3.11
CA PHE A 18 -15.02 -9.39 3.94
C PHE A 18 -13.84 -8.79 4.72
N GLY A 19 -12.95 -9.63 5.24
CA GLY A 19 -11.71 -9.18 5.90
C GLY A 19 -10.82 -8.36 4.96
N GLY A 20 -10.64 -8.82 3.72
CA GLY A 20 -9.92 -8.10 2.68
C GLY A 20 -10.59 -6.77 2.31
N CYS A 21 -11.92 -6.74 2.14
CA CYS A 21 -12.67 -5.51 1.86
C CYS A 21 -12.54 -4.48 3.00
N ILE A 22 -12.61 -4.91 4.25
CA ILE A 22 -12.39 -4.04 5.42
C ILE A 22 -10.95 -3.51 5.41
N GLY A 23 -9.98 -4.37 5.10
CA GLY A 23 -8.57 -3.98 4.94
C GLY A 23 -8.38 -2.89 3.89
N VAL A 24 -9.00 -3.03 2.71
CA VAL A 24 -8.99 -2.02 1.65
C VAL A 24 -9.66 -0.72 2.11
N PHE A 25 -10.78 -0.80 2.84
CA PHE A 25 -11.44 0.39 3.37
C PHE A 25 -10.53 1.17 4.34
N ILE A 26 -9.85 0.46 5.25
CA ILE A 26 -8.84 1.06 6.15
C ILE A 26 -7.69 1.69 5.34
N TRP A 27 -7.26 1.02 4.27
CA TRP A 27 -6.21 1.53 3.39
C TRP A 27 -6.59 2.86 2.73
N ILE A 28 -7.83 3.03 2.29
CA ILE A 28 -8.32 4.30 1.73
C ILE A 28 -8.18 5.43 2.77
N GLY A 29 -8.50 5.16 4.04
CA GLY A 29 -8.26 6.11 5.13
C GLY A 29 -6.78 6.47 5.31
N LEU A 30 -5.88 5.48 5.21
CA LEU A 30 -4.43 5.71 5.23
C LEU A 30 -3.96 6.56 4.05
N VAL A 31 -4.52 6.37 2.85
CA VAL A 31 -4.21 7.18 1.67
C VAL A 31 -4.57 8.64 1.90
N ILE A 32 -5.76 8.91 2.45
CA ILE A 32 -6.20 10.28 2.76
C ILE A 32 -5.26 10.92 3.81
N TYR A 33 -4.90 10.17 4.85
CA TYR A 33 -3.97 10.63 5.87
C TYR A 33 -2.59 10.95 5.29
N LEU A 34 -1.99 10.01 4.54
CA LEU A 34 -0.67 10.17 3.95
C LEU A 34 -0.63 11.30 2.91
N LYS A 35 -1.66 11.40 2.06
CA LYS A 35 -1.84 12.51 1.10
C LYS A 35 -1.76 13.87 1.79
N THR A 36 -2.41 14.01 2.93
CA THR A 36 -2.50 15.31 3.61
C THR A 36 -1.24 15.63 4.40
N LYS A 37 -0.63 14.61 5.03
CA LYS A 37 0.41 14.83 6.03
C LYS A 37 1.84 14.70 5.50
N TRP A 38 2.10 13.72 4.64
CA TRP A 38 3.47 13.32 4.31
C TRP A 38 3.79 13.27 2.82
N LEU A 39 2.77 13.11 1.97
CA LEU A 39 2.95 13.08 0.52
C LEU A 39 3.59 14.36 -0.04
N PRO A 40 3.19 15.59 0.40
CA PRO A 40 3.81 16.81 -0.12
C PRO A 40 5.30 16.92 0.21
N LEU A 41 5.72 16.46 1.39
CA LEU A 41 7.13 16.42 1.80
C LEU A 41 7.95 15.51 0.88
N LEU A 42 7.37 14.39 0.46
CA LEU A 42 8.04 13.44 -0.44
C LEU A 42 8.16 14.00 -1.85
N GLU A 43 7.12 14.65 -2.36
CA GLU A 43 7.18 15.34 -3.66
C GLU A 43 8.21 16.46 -3.65
N GLU A 44 8.32 17.21 -2.54
CA GLU A 44 9.33 18.26 -2.37
C GLU A 44 10.75 17.70 -2.35
N THR A 45 10.96 16.57 -1.66
CA THR A 45 12.31 16.03 -1.42
C THR A 45 12.78 15.07 -2.52
N LEU A 46 11.88 14.24 -3.05
CA LEU A 46 12.21 13.17 -3.99
C LEU A 46 11.98 13.58 -5.44
N ASP A 47 10.93 14.37 -5.70
CA ASP A 47 10.52 14.83 -7.04
C ASP A 47 10.80 16.32 -7.27
N ASP A 48 11.77 16.89 -6.54
CA ASP A 48 12.29 18.25 -6.76
C ASP A 48 11.18 19.33 -6.76
N GLY A 49 10.15 19.14 -5.91
CA GLY A 49 9.03 20.08 -5.78
C GLY A 49 7.84 19.82 -6.69
N VAL A 50 7.88 18.80 -7.56
CA VAL A 50 6.79 18.47 -8.47
C VAL A 50 5.64 17.78 -7.72
N LYS A 51 4.55 18.52 -7.49
CA LYS A 51 3.37 18.08 -6.74
C LYS A 51 2.37 17.28 -7.61
N PHE A 52 2.80 16.18 -8.22
CA PHE A 52 1.96 15.40 -9.12
C PHE A 52 0.99 14.45 -8.39
N TYR A 53 1.48 13.67 -7.43
CA TYR A 53 0.71 12.69 -6.68
C TYR A 53 -0.29 13.32 -5.71
N SER A 54 -0.06 14.52 -5.20
CA SER A 54 -0.99 15.18 -4.28
C SER A 54 -2.21 15.85 -4.95
N LEU A 55 -2.24 15.95 -6.28
CA LEU A 55 -3.31 16.64 -7.05
C LEU A 55 -4.70 16.06 -6.82
N ASN A 56 -4.82 14.73 -6.75
CA ASN A 56 -6.10 14.06 -6.48
C ASN A 56 -5.86 12.71 -5.80
N ILE A 57 -6.93 12.14 -5.24
CA ILE A 57 -6.84 10.95 -4.41
C ILE A 57 -6.34 9.71 -5.16
N PHE A 58 -6.65 9.58 -6.45
CA PHE A 58 -6.21 8.44 -7.27
C PHE A 58 -4.72 8.51 -7.54
N LEU A 59 -4.21 9.70 -7.87
CA LEU A 59 -2.77 9.92 -8.00
C LEU A 59 -2.08 9.73 -6.64
N SER A 60 -2.69 10.16 -5.54
CA SER A 60 -2.10 9.98 -4.21
C SER A 60 -1.95 8.51 -3.84
N ALA A 61 -2.95 7.69 -4.13
CA ALA A 61 -2.87 6.25 -4.00
C ALA A 61 -1.66 5.68 -4.77
N SER A 62 -1.51 6.05 -6.05
CA SER A 62 -0.37 5.60 -6.87
C SER A 62 0.98 6.07 -6.33
N GLY A 63 1.10 7.32 -5.90
CA GLY A 63 2.31 7.90 -5.33
C GLY A 63 2.72 7.23 -4.03
N ILE A 64 1.77 6.94 -3.15
CA ILE A 64 2.04 6.22 -1.90
C ILE A 64 2.65 4.84 -2.19
N LEU A 65 2.10 4.11 -3.15
CA LEU A 65 2.65 2.81 -3.54
C LEU A 65 4.03 2.95 -4.18
N GLN A 66 4.23 3.94 -5.06
CA GLN A 66 5.53 4.19 -5.69
C GLN A 66 6.60 4.55 -4.65
N TYR A 67 6.36 5.52 -3.77
CA TYR A 67 7.32 5.88 -2.73
C TYR A 67 7.59 4.72 -1.77
N ALA A 68 6.58 3.92 -1.44
CA ALA A 68 6.80 2.69 -0.66
C ALA A 68 7.78 1.75 -1.35
N THR A 69 7.63 1.50 -2.66
CA THR A 69 8.57 0.66 -3.41
C THR A 69 9.98 1.27 -3.51
N VAL A 70 10.09 2.60 -3.57
CA VAL A 70 11.38 3.31 -3.46
C VAL A 70 12.02 3.09 -2.10
N PHE A 71 11.26 3.01 -1.00
CA PHE A 71 11.82 2.70 0.33
C PHE A 71 12.19 1.23 0.49
N ILE A 72 11.40 0.32 -0.09
CA ILE A 72 11.61 -1.13 0.02
C ILE A 72 12.82 -1.56 -0.82
N TRP A 73 12.92 -1.11 -2.07
CA TRP A 73 13.84 -1.69 -3.05
C TRP A 73 14.88 -0.67 -3.54
N SER A 74 16.16 -0.99 -3.33
CA SER A 74 17.29 -0.21 -3.84
C SER A 74 17.26 -0.07 -5.37
N PHE A 75 16.89 -1.13 -6.10
CA PHE A 75 16.75 -1.11 -7.55
C PHE A 75 15.73 -0.08 -8.02
N HIS A 76 14.53 -0.05 -7.41
CA HIS A 76 13.49 0.90 -7.77
C HIS A 76 13.96 2.33 -7.45
N ALA A 77 14.53 2.55 -6.27
CA ALA A 77 15.08 3.85 -5.91
C ALA A 77 16.16 4.33 -6.88
N LYS A 78 17.04 3.44 -7.37
CA LYS A 78 18.05 3.77 -8.39
C LYS A 78 17.40 4.10 -9.74
N ARG A 79 16.39 3.34 -10.17
CA ARG A 79 15.66 3.56 -11.43
C ARG A 79 15.03 4.95 -11.50
N TYR A 80 14.52 5.46 -10.37
CA TYR A 80 13.90 6.80 -10.30
C TYR A 80 14.89 7.89 -9.84
N GLY A 81 16.18 7.61 -9.69
CA GLY A 81 17.16 8.61 -9.22
C GLY A 81 16.96 9.06 -7.77
N MET A 82 16.21 8.29 -6.97
CA MET A 82 15.84 8.61 -5.58
C MET A 82 16.68 7.86 -4.54
N PHE A 83 17.68 7.08 -4.96
CA PHE A 83 18.44 6.19 -4.07
C PHE A 83 19.15 6.92 -2.92
N GLU A 84 19.74 8.08 -3.23
CA GLU A 84 20.38 8.95 -2.23
C GLU A 84 19.36 9.87 -1.56
N LYS A 85 18.45 10.48 -2.35
CA LYS A 85 17.42 11.41 -1.84
C LYS A 85 16.56 10.78 -0.74
N ARG A 86 16.22 9.49 -0.84
CA ARG A 86 15.40 8.82 0.19
C ARG A 86 16.07 8.74 1.56
N GLN A 87 17.39 8.91 1.67
CA GLN A 87 18.10 8.88 2.95
C GLN A 87 17.83 10.13 3.80
N SER A 88 17.43 11.25 3.20
CA SER A 88 17.04 12.46 3.93
C SER A 88 15.64 12.35 4.53
N ILE A 89 14.82 11.39 4.08
CA ILE A 89 13.47 11.18 4.59
C ILE A 89 13.55 10.51 5.97
N PRO A 90 12.94 11.08 7.03
CA PRO A 90 12.88 10.46 8.34
C PRO A 90 12.33 9.03 8.30
N LYS A 91 13.03 8.08 8.95
CA LYS A 91 12.66 6.64 8.94
C LYS A 91 11.22 6.38 9.38
N HIS A 92 10.68 7.18 10.30
CA HIS A 92 9.30 7.02 10.76
C HIS A 92 8.27 7.34 9.67
N ILE A 93 8.59 8.27 8.75
CA ILE A 93 7.74 8.60 7.60
C ILE A 93 7.82 7.46 6.58
N GLN A 94 9.03 6.99 6.26
CA GLN A 94 9.21 5.86 5.33
C GLN A 94 8.39 4.63 5.77
N LYS A 95 8.40 4.32 7.06
CA LYS A 95 7.63 3.21 7.65
C LYS A 95 6.13 3.31 7.38
N TRP A 96 5.54 4.51 7.35
CA TRP A 96 4.10 4.66 7.04
C TRP A 96 3.77 4.26 5.61
N PHE A 97 4.62 4.62 4.65
CA PHE A 97 4.43 4.26 3.24
C PHE A 97 4.62 2.76 3.02
N VAL A 98 5.67 2.20 3.62
CA VAL A 98 5.92 0.75 3.59
C VAL A 98 4.76 -0.02 4.23
N PHE A 99 4.25 0.45 5.38
CA PHE A 99 3.08 -0.13 6.02
C PHE A 99 1.84 -0.08 5.11
N ALA A 100 1.54 1.08 4.52
CA ALA A 100 0.40 1.22 3.61
C ALA A 100 0.51 0.27 2.41
N PHE A 101 1.71 0.08 1.85
CA PHE A 101 1.95 -0.88 0.77
C PHE A 101 1.64 -2.32 1.20
N PHE A 102 2.26 -2.80 2.28
CA PHE A 102 2.06 -4.18 2.74
C PHE A 102 0.63 -4.43 3.23
N TRP A 103 0.00 -3.42 3.84
CA TRP A 103 -1.40 -3.50 4.25
C TRP A 103 -2.34 -3.71 3.06
N LEU A 104 -2.13 -2.97 1.96
CA LEU A 104 -2.89 -3.18 0.73
C LEU A 104 -2.62 -4.56 0.12
N MET A 105 -1.36 -4.97 0.03
CA MET A 105 -0.99 -6.27 -0.52
C MET A 105 -1.60 -7.42 0.29
N PHE A 106 -1.58 -7.32 1.62
CA PHE A 106 -2.22 -8.29 2.51
C PHE A 106 -3.74 -8.33 2.30
N SER A 107 -4.39 -7.16 2.26
CA SER A 107 -5.83 -7.06 2.03
C SER A 107 -6.23 -7.64 0.66
N GLY A 108 -5.46 -7.33 -0.38
CA GLY A 108 -5.64 -7.89 -1.72
C GLY A 108 -5.42 -9.40 -1.76
N ALA A 109 -4.41 -9.91 -1.06
CA ALA A 109 -4.16 -11.35 -0.97
C ALA A 109 -5.34 -12.10 -0.33
N LEU A 110 -5.97 -11.55 0.72
CA LEU A 110 -7.19 -12.14 1.31
C LEU A 110 -8.34 -12.24 0.29
N ILE A 111 -8.57 -11.17 -0.48
CA ILE A 111 -9.62 -11.17 -1.52
C ILE A 111 -9.30 -12.20 -2.61
N VAL A 112 -8.05 -12.26 -3.07
CA VAL A 112 -7.62 -13.22 -4.10
C VAL A 112 -7.74 -14.66 -3.58
N ILE A 113 -7.32 -14.94 -2.35
CA ILE A 113 -7.45 -16.27 -1.74
C ILE A 113 -8.92 -16.67 -1.66
N SER A 114 -9.81 -15.78 -1.23
CA SER A 114 -11.26 -16.03 -1.23
C SER A 114 -11.76 -16.46 -2.62
N ALA A 115 -11.37 -15.73 -3.66
CA ALA A 115 -11.79 -16.02 -5.03
C ALA A 115 -11.23 -17.33 -5.58
N VAL A 116 -10.04 -17.76 -5.13
CA VAL A 116 -9.40 -19.01 -5.56
C VAL A 116 -9.97 -20.24 -4.85
N ILE A 117 -10.38 -20.11 -3.59
CA ILE A 117 -10.89 -21.25 -2.80
C ILE A 117 -12.40 -21.49 -2.94
N THR A 118 -13.12 -20.57 -3.58
CA THR A 118 -14.58 -20.66 -3.86
C THR A 118 -14.82 -21.44 -5.14
#